data_AF-P0DV61-F1
#
_entry.id   AF-P0DV61-F1
#
_cell.length_a   1.000
_cell.length_b   1.000
_cell.length_c   1.000
_cell.angle_alpha   90.00
_cell.angle_beta   90.00
_cell.angle_gamma   90.00
#
_symmetry.space_group_name_H-M   'P 1'
#
loop_
_entity.id
_entity.type
_entity.pdbx_description
1 polymer ?
#
loop_
_entity_poly.entity_id
_entity_poly.type
_entity_poly.pdbx_seq_one_letter_code
_entity_poly.pdbx_strand_id
1 'polypeptide(L)' 'GYGCPFNQYQCHSHCKGIRGYKGGYCKGAFKQTCKCY' A
#
# COMPACT_ATOMS: atom_id res chain seq x y z
N GLY A 1 -0.69 -7.58 -7.11
CA GLY A 1 -1.19 -6.96 -5.86
C GLY A 1 0.00 -6.44 -5.09
N TYR A 2 -0.07 -5.22 -4.56
CA TYR A 2 1.03 -4.54 -3.86
C TYR A 2 1.26 -5.11 -2.43
N GLY A 3 1.20 -6.43 -2.27
CA GLY A 3 1.34 -7.16 -1.00
C GLY A 3 0.08 -7.22 -0.15
N CYS A 4 -0.89 -6.37 -0.38
CA CYS A 4 -2.19 -6.37 0.29
C CYS A 4 -3.03 -7.63 -0.04
N PRO A 5 -3.56 -8.39 0.95
CA PRO A 5 -3.68 -8.06 2.38
C PRO A 5 -2.57 -8.54 3.32
N PHE A 6 -1.70 -9.43 2.85
CA PHE A 6 -0.74 -10.14 3.72
C PHE A 6 0.55 -9.37 4.01
N ASN A 7 0.83 -8.33 3.22
CA ASN A 7 2.10 -7.63 3.23
C ASN A 7 1.91 -6.13 2.97
N GLN A 8 1.46 -5.42 4.01
CA GLN A 8 1.33 -3.97 4.00
C GLN A 8 2.66 -3.25 3.74
N TYR A 9 3.79 -3.86 4.12
CA TYR A 9 5.11 -3.28 3.89
C TYR A 9 5.41 -3.11 2.39
N GLN A 10 4.99 -4.07 1.55
CA GLN A 10 5.17 -3.96 0.11
C GLN A 10 4.34 -2.81 -0.47
N CYS A 11 3.10 -2.61 0.01
CA CYS A 11 2.26 -1.47 -0.35
C CYS A 11 2.89 -0.15 0.11
N HIS A 12 3.40 -0.12 1.34
CA HIS A 12 4.05 1.07 1.89
C HIS A 12 5.29 1.45 1.08
N SER A 13 6.16 0.48 0.79
CA SER A 13 7.38 0.68 0.01
C SER A 13 7.08 1.09 -1.43
N HIS A 14 6.07 0.47 -2.06
CA HIS A 14 5.58 0.86 -3.38
C HIS A 14 5.15 2.33 -3.41
N CYS A 15 4.28 2.74 -2.50
CA CYS A 15 3.80 4.12 -2.46
C CYS A 15 4.91 5.11 -2.09
N LYS A 16 5.83 4.74 -1.19
CA LYS A 16 6.98 5.58 -0.82
C LYS A 16 7.92 5.86 -2.01
N GLY A 17 7.93 4.97 -3.01
CA GLY A 17 8.67 5.19 -4.27
C GLY A 17 7.98 6.15 -5.25
N ILE A 18 6.69 6.46 -5.06
CA ILE A 18 5.95 7.38 -5.92
C ILE A 18 6.13 8.80 -5.40
N ARG A 19 6.65 9.70 -6.24
CA ARG A 19 6.88 11.11 -5.89
C ARG A 19 5.58 11.77 -5.43
N GLY A 20 5.56 12.21 -4.16
CA GLY A 20 4.41 12.88 -3.55
C GLY A 20 3.70 12.07 -2.47
N TYR A 21 3.94 10.76 -2.39
CA TYR A 21 3.41 9.91 -1.32
C TYR A 21 4.50 9.60 -0.29
N LYS A 22 4.12 9.64 1.00
CA LYS A 22 5.00 9.28 2.12
C LYS A 22 4.98 7.77 2.39
N GLY A 23 3.95 7.08 1.92
CA GLY A 23 3.80 5.65 2.07
C GLY A 23 2.42 5.18 1.63
N GLY A 24 2.08 3.96 2.02
CA GLY A 24 0.82 3.33 1.65
C GLY A 24 0.35 2.33 2.68
N TYR A 25 -0.95 2.04 2.67
CA TYR A 25 -1.57 1.03 3.51
C TYR A 25 -2.61 0.20 2.75
N CYS A 26 -2.88 -1.00 3.23
CA CYS A 26 -3.93 -1.85 2.68
C CYS A 26 -5.30 -1.39 3.18
N LYS A 27 -6.24 -1.16 2.25
CA LYS A 27 -7.62 -0.76 2.51
C LYS A 27 -8.63 -1.69 1.83
N GLY A 28 -9.90 -1.52 2.20
CA GLY A 28 -11.02 -2.32 1.72
C GLY A 28 -11.36 -3.45 2.69
N ALA A 29 -12.56 -4.04 2.53
CA ALA A 29 -13.07 -5.10 3.42
C ALA A 29 -12.12 -6.30 3.53
N PHE A 30 -11.45 -6.64 2.43
CA PHE A 30 -10.48 -7.73 2.38
C PHE A 30 -9.02 -7.25 2.40
N LYS A 31 -8.75 -5.96 2.68
CA LYS A 31 -7.42 -5.35 2.59
C LYS A 31 -6.70 -5.67 1.28
N GLN A 32 -7.39 -5.84 0.15
CA GLN A 32 -6.80 -6.18 -1.15
C GLN A 32 -6.33 -4.96 -1.95
N THR A 33 -6.73 -3.75 -1.54
CA THR A 33 -6.41 -2.51 -2.24
C THR A 33 -5.30 -1.76 -1.51
N CYS A 34 -4.25 -1.34 -2.20
CA CYS A 34 -3.23 -0.45 -1.62
C CYS A 34 -3.67 1.02 -1.82
N LYS A 35 -3.65 1.83 -0.75
CA LYS A 35 -3.89 3.28 -0.81
C LYS A 35 -2.63 4.01 -0.37
N CYS A 36 -2.08 4.79 -1.28
CA CYS A 36 -0.97 5.70 -1.00
C CYS A 36 -1.46 6.96 -0.29
N TYR A 37 -0.64 7.51 0.61
CA TYR A 37 -0.84 8.76 1.34
C TYR A 37 0.47 9.53 1.49
#